data_AF-A0AA38TRK6-F1
#
_entry.id   AF-A0AA38TRK6-F1
#
_cell.length_a   1.000
_cell.length_b   1.000
_cell.length_c   1.000
_cell.angle_alpha   90.00
_cell.angle_beta   90.00
_cell.angle_gamma   90.00
#
_symmetry.space_group_name_H-M   'P 1'
#
loop_
_entity.id
_entity.type
_entity.pdbx_description
1 polymer ?
#
loop_
_entity_poly.entity_id
_entity_poly.type
_entity_poly.pdbx_seq_one_letter_code
_entity_poly.pdbx_strand_id
1 'polypeptide(L)'
;MQELKANMAVLGKEASAALAAVESQQQRLTFQRLVAMVEGERTYHERVAAILHQIEAEMVSDKQRRESAPPTVPSNLLSDKTKYFLAEATHAFEASSDKELSLAVGDYVVVRKVSPSGWSEGECRGKNGWFPSAYVERRQRLPSANGTPDFY
;
A
#
# COMPACT_ATOMS: atom_id res chain seq x y z
N MET A 1 50.58 62.54 -21.49
CA MET A 1 50.67 61.17 -22.08
C MET A 1 50.99 60.08 -21.05
N GLN A 2 51.91 60.30 -20.09
CA GLN A 2 52.23 59.30 -19.06
C GLN A 2 51.09 59.02 -18.06
N GLU A 3 50.38 60.06 -17.59
CA GLU A 3 49.24 59.90 -16.68
C GLU A 3 48.10 59.08 -17.29
N LEU A 4 47.77 59.29 -18.57
CA LEU A 4 46.72 58.52 -19.25
C LEU A 4 47.05 57.02 -19.27
N LYS A 5 48.31 56.66 -19.53
CA LYS A 5 48.76 55.26 -19.49
C LYS A 5 48.68 54.67 -18.08
N ALA A 6 49.04 55.44 -17.05
CA ALA A 6 48.93 55.01 -15.67
C ALA A 6 47.46 54.74 -15.27
N ASN A 7 46.55 55.65 -15.63
CA ASN A 7 45.12 55.50 -15.35
C ASN A 7 44.52 54.29 -16.06
N MET A 8 44.89 54.03 -17.32
CA MET A 8 44.43 52.84 -18.05
C MET A 8 44.96 51.53 -17.42
N ALA A 9 46.19 51.54 -16.89
CA ALA A 9 46.75 50.38 -16.22
C ALA A 9 46.05 50.08 -14.89
N VAL A 10 45.69 51.12 -14.12
CA VAL A 10 44.90 50.98 -12.90
C VAL A 10 43.51 50.44 -13.23
N LEU A 11 42.82 51.03 -14.20
CA LEU A 11 41.50 50.58 -14.63
C LEU A 11 41.50 49.12 -15.09
N GLY A 12 42.53 48.68 -15.83
CA GLY A 12 42.66 47.28 -16.25
C GLY A 12 42.85 46.32 -15.08
N LYS A 13 43.61 46.71 -14.05
CA LYS A 13 43.76 45.93 -12.81
C LYS A 13 42.46 45.86 -12.02
N GLU A 14 41.77 46.99 -11.89
CA GLU A 14 40.48 47.06 -11.20
C GLU A 14 39.40 46.24 -11.92
N ALA A 15 39.33 46.33 -13.24
CA ALA A 15 38.41 45.53 -14.05
C ALA A 15 38.68 44.03 -13.90
N SER A 16 39.95 43.61 -13.94
CA SER A 16 40.33 42.21 -13.71
C SER A 16 39.96 41.73 -12.30
N ALA A 17 40.24 42.55 -11.27
CA ALA A 17 39.88 42.23 -9.90
C ALA A 17 38.35 42.14 -9.70
N ALA A 18 37.57 43.03 -10.32
CA ALA A 18 36.13 43.00 -10.26
C ALA A 18 35.54 41.74 -10.92
N LEU A 19 36.06 41.33 -12.08
CA LEU A 19 35.63 40.09 -12.75
C LEU A 19 35.94 38.86 -11.90
N ALA A 20 37.14 38.78 -11.32
CA ALA A 20 37.52 37.68 -10.43
C ALA A 20 36.63 37.62 -9.18
N ALA A 21 36.25 38.79 -8.63
CA ALA A 21 35.34 38.86 -7.49
C ALA A 21 33.93 38.37 -7.83
N VAL A 22 33.40 38.75 -9.00
CA VAL A 22 32.09 38.28 -9.49
C VAL A 22 32.10 36.78 -9.71
N GLU A 23 33.15 36.23 -10.34
CA GLU A 23 33.28 34.80 -10.56
C GLU A 23 33.34 34.03 -9.22
N SER A 24 34.16 34.48 -8.27
CA SER A 24 34.24 33.90 -6.94
C SER A 24 32.89 33.92 -6.22
N GLN A 25 32.15 35.03 -6.33
CA GLN A 25 30.81 35.15 -5.77
C GLN A 25 29.83 34.18 -6.43
N GLN A 26 29.86 34.05 -7.76
CA GLN A 26 29.01 33.12 -8.49
C GLN A 26 29.30 31.66 -8.12
N GLN A 27 30.58 31.30 -8.00
CA GLN A 27 31.00 29.96 -7.56
C GLN A 27 30.49 29.67 -6.15
N ARG A 28 30.66 30.61 -5.21
CA ARG A 28 30.17 30.47 -3.84
C ARG A 28 28.65 30.29 -3.79
N LEU A 29 27.89 31.11 -4.51
CA LEU A 29 26.43 31.00 -4.56
C LEU A 29 25.96 29.69 -5.20
N THR A 30 26.63 29.26 -6.27
CA THR A 30 26.31 28.00 -6.95
C THR A 30 26.56 26.82 -6.02
N PHE A 31 27.70 26.81 -5.32
CA PHE A 31 28.01 25.79 -4.33
C PHE A 31 26.98 25.77 -3.19
N GLN A 32 26.62 26.93 -2.64
CA GLN A 32 25.59 27.02 -1.59
C GLN A 32 24.24 26.47 -2.05
N ARG A 33 23.82 26.73 -3.29
CA ARG A 33 22.58 26.17 -3.86
C ARG A 33 22.65 24.66 -4.00
N LEU A 34 23.78 24.10 -4.43
CA LEU A 34 23.97 22.66 -4.52
C LEU A 34 23.92 21.99 -3.15
N VAL A 35 24.58 22.57 -2.14
CA VAL A 35 24.52 22.08 -0.76
C VAL A 35 23.08 22.08 -0.26
N ALA A 36 22.35 23.20 -0.40
CA ALA A 36 20.97 23.29 0.04
C ALA A 36 20.06 22.26 -0.66
N MET A 37 20.28 21.98 -1.96
CA MET A 37 19.54 20.95 -2.69
C MET A 37 19.80 19.55 -2.14
N VAL A 38 21.07 19.19 -1.90
CA VAL A 38 21.44 17.88 -1.36
C VAL A 38 20.94 17.71 0.07
N GLU A 39 21.01 18.75 0.89
CA GLU A 39 20.47 18.73 2.25
C GLU A 39 18.95 18.60 2.24
N GLY A 40 18.26 19.28 1.32
CA GLY A 40 16.83 19.11 1.10
C GLY A 40 16.48 17.65 0.80
N GLU A 41 17.20 17.02 -0.12
CA GLU A 41 17.00 15.60 -0.48
C GLU A 41 17.25 14.66 0.71
N ARG A 42 18.33 14.89 1.47
CA ARG A 42 18.62 14.11 2.68
C ARG A 42 17.49 14.22 3.69
N THR A 43 17.04 15.44 4.00
CA THR A 43 15.99 15.67 5.00
C THR A 43 14.64 15.10 4.57
N TYR A 44 14.32 15.10 3.28
CA TYR A 44 13.13 14.42 2.76
C TYR A 44 13.16 12.93 3.07
N HIS A 45 14.25 12.25 2.73
CA HIS A 45 14.40 10.83 3.00
C HIS A 45 14.39 10.49 4.49
N GLU A 46 15.06 11.29 5.32
CA GLU A 46 15.04 11.15 6.78
C GLU A 46 13.61 11.23 7.33
N ARG A 47 12.79 12.17 6.83
CA ARG A 47 11.38 12.29 7.24
C ARG A 47 10.55 11.09 6.82
N VAL A 48 10.72 10.61 5.59
CA VAL A 48 10.01 9.42 5.10
C VAL A 48 10.37 8.19 5.95
N ALA A 49 11.66 7.99 6.24
CA ALA A 49 12.12 6.89 7.08
C ALA A 49 11.54 6.97 8.50
N ALA A 50 11.51 8.18 9.10
CA ALA A 50 10.93 8.39 10.42
C ALA A 50 9.43 8.03 10.47
N ILE A 51 8.65 8.43 9.45
CA ILE A 51 7.23 8.10 9.36
C ILE A 51 7.02 6.58 9.26
N LEU A 52 7.81 5.90 8.41
CA LEU A 52 7.72 4.45 8.25
C LEU A 52 8.02 3.72 9.56
N HIS A 53 9.06 4.13 10.29
CA HIS A 53 9.38 3.55 11.60
C HIS A 53 8.29 3.80 12.64
N GLN A 54 7.65 4.98 12.64
CA GLN A 54 6.55 5.27 13.54
C GLN A 54 5.33 4.37 13.27
N ILE A 55 4.98 4.20 11.99
CA ILE A 55 3.88 3.31 11.58
C ILE A 55 4.20 1.86 11.97
N GLU A 56 5.43 1.40 11.73
CA GLU A 56 5.86 0.06 12.11
C GLU A 56 5.75 -0.17 13.63
N ALA A 57 6.23 0.78 14.43
CA ALA A 57 6.13 0.70 15.89
C ALA A 57 4.67 0.67 16.37
N GLU A 58 3.79 1.46 15.76
CA GLU A 58 2.36 1.46 16.05
C GLU A 58 1.72 0.11 15.70
N MET A 59 2.03 -0.44 14.52
CA MET A 59 1.55 -1.75 14.08
C MET A 59 2.00 -2.89 15.01
N VAL A 60 3.25 -2.85 15.49
CA VAL A 60 3.78 -3.84 16.44
C VAL A 60 3.08 -3.73 17.80
N SER A 61 2.88 -2.51 18.30
CA SER A 61 2.17 -2.26 19.56
C SER A 61 0.71 -2.74 19.49
N ASP A 62 0.02 -2.43 18.40
CA ASP A 62 -1.36 -2.89 18.16
C ASP A 62 -1.46 -4.41 18.11
N LYS A 63 -0.49 -5.07 17.47
CA LYS A 63 -0.42 -6.53 17.43
C LYS A 63 -0.21 -7.11 18.83
N GLN A 64 0.74 -6.57 19.59
CA GLN A 64 1.03 -7.04 20.94
C GLN A 64 -0.15 -6.80 21.89
N ARG A 65 -0.88 -5.69 21.76
CA ARG A 65 -2.12 -5.41 22.49
C ARG A 65 -3.21 -6.44 22.20
N ARG A 66 -3.30 -6.93 20.96
CA ARG A 66 -4.24 -8.00 20.58
C ARG A 66 -3.80 -9.37 21.08
N GLU A 67 -2.51 -9.69 21.05
CA GLU A 67 -1.96 -10.96 21.52
C GLU A 67 -1.92 -11.08 23.07
N SER A 68 -1.82 -9.97 23.80
CA SER A 68 -1.72 -9.97 25.28
C SER A 68 -3.07 -9.96 26.00
N ALA A 69 -4.20 -9.93 25.28
CA ALA A 69 -5.51 -10.04 25.88
C ALA A 69 -5.75 -11.49 26.35
N PRO A 70 -6.26 -11.73 27.58
CA PRO A 70 -6.56 -13.08 28.05
C PRO A 70 -7.58 -13.75 27.11
N PRO A 71 -7.56 -15.09 26.94
CA PRO A 71 -8.56 -15.81 26.17
C PRO A 71 -9.89 -15.76 26.92
N THR A 72 -10.58 -14.63 26.83
CA THR A 72 -11.96 -14.52 27.27
C THR A 72 -12.76 -15.17 26.17
N VAL A 73 -13.20 -16.40 26.39
CA VAL A 73 -14.30 -17.01 25.62
C VAL A 73 -15.48 -16.03 25.70
N PRO A 74 -15.84 -15.31 24.62
CA PRO A 74 -16.98 -14.43 24.65
C PRO A 74 -18.16 -15.23 24.12
N SER A 75 -19.08 -15.54 25.00
CA SER A 75 -20.38 -16.18 24.72
C SER A 75 -21.34 -15.25 23.93
N ASN A 76 -20.84 -14.49 22.95
CA ASN A 76 -21.64 -13.62 22.08
C ASN A 76 -20.95 -13.42 20.71
N LEU A 77 -21.00 -14.43 19.85
CA LEU A 77 -20.48 -14.45 18.46
C LEU A 77 -21.38 -13.68 17.46
N LEU A 78 -21.84 -12.47 17.80
CA LEU A 78 -22.79 -11.71 16.96
C LEU A 78 -22.48 -10.22 16.74
N SER A 79 -21.26 -9.72 17.01
CA SER A 79 -21.01 -8.27 16.85
C SER A 79 -19.68 -7.86 16.19
N ASP A 80 -19.15 -8.68 15.27
CA ASP A 80 -18.27 -8.19 14.20
C ASP A 80 -18.50 -8.96 12.87
N LYS A 81 -19.73 -9.47 12.69
CA LYS A 81 -20.18 -10.11 11.44
C LYS A 81 -20.49 -9.03 10.41
N THR A 82 -19.59 -8.79 9.47
CA THR A 82 -19.85 -8.95 8.01
C THR A 82 -18.54 -8.75 7.24
N LYS A 83 -17.68 -9.78 7.15
CA LYS A 83 -16.74 -9.90 6.02
C LYS A 83 -16.95 -11.16 5.20
N TYR A 84 -17.51 -12.20 5.82
CA TYR A 84 -17.82 -13.45 5.17
C TYR A 84 -19.31 -13.54 4.86
N PHE A 85 -19.65 -14.00 3.66
CA PHE A 85 -21.03 -14.35 3.32
C PHE A 85 -21.05 -15.67 2.55
N LEU A 86 -22.14 -16.43 2.73
CA LEU A 86 -22.39 -17.63 1.95
C LEU A 86 -22.88 -17.21 0.57
N ALA A 87 -22.31 -17.83 -0.47
CA ALA A 87 -22.83 -17.73 -1.82
C ALA A 87 -22.98 -19.12 -2.42
N GLU A 88 -23.89 -19.26 -3.37
CA GLU A 88 -24.12 -20.48 -4.13
C GLU A 88 -23.69 -20.25 -5.57
N ALA A 89 -22.92 -21.17 -6.14
CA ALA A 89 -22.48 -21.10 -7.51
C ALA A 89 -23.65 -21.29 -8.47
N THR A 90 -23.97 -20.26 -9.26
CA THR A 90 -24.99 -20.30 -10.31
C THR A 90 -24.42 -20.79 -11.64
N HIS A 91 -23.10 -20.71 -11.81
CA HIS A 91 -22.37 -21.17 -12.98
C HIS A 91 -21.16 -22.01 -12.59
N ALA A 92 -20.83 -23.01 -13.40
CA ALA A 92 -19.61 -23.77 -13.23
C ALA A 92 -18.38 -22.94 -13.62
N PHE A 93 -17.29 -23.12 -12.89
CA PHE A 93 -16.00 -22.49 -13.15
C PHE A 93 -14.89 -23.53 -12.93
N GLU A 94 -13.99 -23.67 -13.90
CA GLU A 94 -12.84 -24.57 -13.81
C GLU A 94 -11.57 -23.74 -13.61
N ALA A 95 -10.88 -24.01 -12.50
CA ALA A 95 -9.62 -23.35 -12.19
C ALA A 95 -8.54 -23.71 -13.22
N SER A 96 -7.91 -22.68 -13.78
CA SER A 96 -6.76 -22.81 -14.69
C SER A 96 -5.41 -22.70 -13.97
N SER A 97 -5.42 -22.37 -12.67
CA SER A 97 -4.24 -22.16 -11.83
C SER A 97 -4.51 -22.61 -10.39
N ASP A 98 -3.46 -22.97 -9.65
CA ASP A 98 -3.53 -23.30 -8.21
C ASP A 98 -4.02 -22.15 -7.32
N LYS A 99 -4.13 -20.93 -7.86
CA LYS A 99 -4.69 -19.77 -7.16
C LYS A 99 -6.20 -19.64 -7.35
N GLU A 100 -6.79 -20.40 -8.25
CA GLU A 100 -8.21 -20.34 -8.61
C GLU A 100 -8.98 -21.49 -7.94
N LEU A 101 -10.28 -21.27 -7.70
CA LEU A 101 -11.16 -22.24 -7.07
C LEU A 101 -12.17 -22.76 -8.08
N SER A 102 -12.10 -24.03 -8.45
CA SER A 102 -13.13 -24.66 -9.27
C SER A 102 -14.45 -24.76 -8.51
N LEU A 103 -15.55 -24.39 -9.17
CA LEU A 103 -16.91 -24.43 -8.62
C LEU A 103 -17.83 -25.20 -9.57
N ALA A 104 -18.67 -26.08 -9.03
CA ALA A 104 -19.79 -26.65 -9.76
C ALA A 104 -21.08 -25.89 -9.43
N VAL A 105 -22.06 -25.90 -10.35
CA VAL A 105 -23.37 -25.30 -10.08
C VAL A 105 -24.01 -25.95 -8.85
N GLY A 106 -24.51 -25.12 -7.93
CA GLY A 106 -25.06 -25.54 -6.65
C GLY A 106 -24.04 -25.66 -5.51
N ASP A 107 -22.74 -25.46 -5.78
CA ASP A 107 -21.74 -25.44 -4.72
C ASP A 107 -21.90 -24.24 -3.80
N TYR A 108 -21.77 -24.47 -2.50
CA TYR A 108 -21.75 -23.41 -1.50
C TYR A 108 -20.32 -22.98 -1.20
N VAL A 109 -20.06 -21.69 -1.38
CA VAL A 109 -18.76 -21.06 -1.12
C VAL A 109 -18.89 -20.03 -0.02
N VAL A 110 -17.94 -20.04 0.91
CA VAL A 110 -17.81 -18.97 1.90
C VAL A 110 -16.93 -17.89 1.28
N VAL A 111 -17.55 -16.78 0.86
CA VAL A 111 -16.84 -15.65 0.24
C VAL A 111 -16.15 -14.85 1.33
N ARG A 112 -14.84 -14.63 1.18
CA ARG A 112 -13.96 -13.94 2.14
C ARG A 112 -13.62 -12.53 1.73
N LYS A 113 -13.48 -12.31 0.42
CA LYS A 113 -13.06 -11.04 -0.14
C LYS A 113 -13.67 -10.88 -1.52
N VAL A 114 -14.16 -9.69 -1.82
CA VAL A 114 -14.61 -9.30 -3.16
C VAL A 114 -13.67 -8.20 -3.66
N SER A 115 -13.04 -8.44 -4.80
CA SER A 115 -12.16 -7.48 -5.47
C SER A 115 -12.98 -6.56 -6.39
N PRO A 116 -12.62 -5.27 -6.50
CA PRO A 116 -13.21 -4.36 -7.47
C PRO A 116 -13.06 -4.82 -8.94
N SER A 117 -12.12 -5.74 -9.22
CA SER A 117 -11.90 -6.32 -10.55
C SER A 117 -12.97 -7.35 -10.97
N GLY A 118 -13.98 -7.61 -10.13
CA GLY A 118 -15.02 -8.60 -10.39
C GLY A 118 -14.68 -10.01 -9.91
N TRP A 119 -13.54 -10.21 -9.25
CA TRP A 119 -13.13 -11.50 -8.67
C TRP A 119 -13.43 -11.60 -7.18
N SER A 120 -13.80 -12.79 -6.72
CA SER A 120 -14.04 -13.09 -5.32
C SER A 120 -13.10 -14.21 -4.87
N GLU A 121 -12.60 -14.10 -3.64
CA GLU A 121 -11.84 -15.14 -2.97
C GLU A 121 -12.76 -15.84 -1.97
N GLY A 122 -12.75 -17.17 -1.96
CA GLY A 122 -13.55 -17.95 -1.03
C GLY A 122 -13.01 -19.35 -0.81
N GLU A 123 -13.79 -20.11 -0.08
CA GLU A 123 -13.48 -21.50 0.24
C GLU A 123 -14.68 -22.40 -0.03
N CYS A 124 -14.44 -23.49 -0.76
CA CYS A 124 -15.40 -24.53 -1.08
C CYS A 124 -14.73 -25.90 -0.91
N ARG A 125 -15.39 -26.83 -0.22
CA ARG A 125 -14.90 -28.22 -0.02
C ARG A 125 -13.45 -28.31 0.50
N GLY A 126 -13.06 -27.39 1.39
CA GLY A 126 -11.72 -27.32 1.98
C GLY A 126 -10.62 -26.82 1.04
N LYS A 127 -10.96 -26.38 -0.19
CA LYS A 127 -10.05 -25.69 -1.11
C LYS A 127 -10.37 -24.20 -1.12
N ASN A 128 -9.34 -23.38 -1.20
CA ASN A 128 -9.48 -21.94 -1.31
C ASN A 128 -8.94 -21.45 -2.66
N GLY A 129 -9.43 -20.30 -3.10
CA GLY A 129 -8.97 -19.69 -4.33
C GLY A 129 -9.93 -18.62 -4.84
N TRP A 130 -9.56 -18.08 -5.99
CA TRP A 130 -10.28 -17.02 -6.67
C TRP A 130 -11.26 -17.57 -7.70
N PHE A 131 -12.43 -16.94 -7.81
CA PHE A 131 -13.45 -17.22 -8.82
C PHE A 131 -14.20 -15.94 -9.23
N PRO A 132 -14.87 -15.91 -10.38
CA PRO A 132 -15.65 -14.75 -10.80
C PRO A 132 -16.83 -14.48 -9.85
N SER A 133 -16.95 -13.23 -9.37
CA SER A 133 -18.00 -12.87 -8.40
C SER A 133 -19.40 -12.99 -8.99
N ALA A 134 -19.54 -12.83 -10.31
CA ALA A 134 -20.81 -12.95 -11.02
C ALA A 134 -21.33 -14.40 -11.09
N TYR A 135 -20.49 -15.39 -10.79
CA TYR A 135 -20.83 -16.82 -10.91
C TYR A 135 -21.41 -17.38 -9.61
N VAL A 136 -21.53 -16.54 -8.58
CA VAL A 136 -22.08 -16.92 -7.30
C VAL A 136 -23.14 -15.92 -6.86
N GLU A 137 -24.20 -16.41 -6.23
CA GLU A 137 -25.27 -15.59 -5.70
C GLU A 137 -25.26 -15.65 -4.16
N ARG A 138 -25.30 -14.49 -3.51
CA ARG A 138 -25.32 -14.41 -2.04
C ARG A 138 -26.57 -15.10 -1.49
N ARG A 139 -26.39 -16.08 -0.61
CA ARG A 139 -27.47 -16.76 0.12
C ARG A 139 -27.53 -16.27 1.57
N GLN A 140 -28.74 -15.94 2.04
CA GLN A 140 -28.97 -15.47 3.42
C GLN A 140 -29.12 -16.61 4.43
N ARG A 141 -29.29 -17.86 3.98
CA ARG A 141 -29.51 -19.04 4.82
C ARG A 141 -28.74 -20.24 4.27
N LEU A 142 -28.10 -21.00 5.16
CA LEU A 142 -27.76 -22.39 4.87
C LEU A 142 -29.08 -23.14 4.65
N PRO A 143 -29.24 -23.98 3.61
CA PRO A 143 -30.39 -24.86 3.55
C PRO A 143 -30.37 -25.72 4.82
N SER A 144 -31.40 -25.56 5.65
CA SER A 144 -31.68 -26.48 6.75
C SER A 144 -31.80 -27.87 6.13
N ALA A 145 -30.95 -28.81 6.56
CA ALA A 145 -31.05 -30.21 6.17
C ALA A 145 -32.34 -30.80 6.75
N ASN A 146 -33.47 -30.54 6.12
CA ASN A 146 -34.76 -31.14 6.45
C ASN A 146 -35.28 -31.87 5.22
N GLY A 147 -35.17 -33.19 5.24
CA GLY A 147 -35.70 -34.08 4.21
C GLY A 147 -35.18 -35.50 4.36
N THR A 148 -35.29 -36.10 5.55
CA THR A 148 -35.34 -37.56 5.65
C THR A 148 -36.57 -38.03 4.87
N PRO A 149 -36.44 -38.88 3.84
CA PRO A 149 -37.60 -39.50 3.23
C PRO A 149 -38.08 -40.61 4.17
N ASP A 150 -39.20 -40.37 4.85
CA ASP A 150 -39.96 -41.42 5.51
C ASP A 150 -40.43 -42.40 4.42
N PHE A 151 -39.75 -43.54 4.34
CA PHE A 151 -40.29 -44.73 3.68
C PHE A 151 -41.14 -45.46 4.71
N TYR A 152 -42.45 -45.52 4.45
CA TYR A 152 -43.38 -46.46 5.06
C TYR A 152 -43.08 -47.90 4.62
#